data_AF-A0A9C8WJC9-F1
#
_entry.id   AF-A0A9C8WJC9-F1
#
_cell.length_a   1.000
_cell.length_b   1.000
_cell.length_c   1.000
_cell.angle_alpha   90.00
_cell.angle_beta   90.00
_cell.angle_gamma   90.00
#
_symmetry.space_group_name_H-M   'P 1'
#
loop_
_entity.id
_entity.type
_entity.pdbx_description
1 polymer ?
#
loop_
_entity_poly.entity_id
_entity_poly.type
_entity_poly.pdbx_seq_one_letter_code
_entity_poly.pdbx_strand_id
1 'polypeptide(L)'
;MKRLMLFALFLVLTACAPSGADERPMITPSPPVLGTPLSYPLPVSPPALKATAYPAPPSEGTPMPAITPQNDIPRPLRPARDYLAQRLDVSPEEIHLATYEPTNFPDGCLGLPNPGEMCIQVITPGYVVTFQTDKGNFIFHVARSGYPFRMVGGNYEIQDK
;
A
#
# COMPACT_ATOMS: atom_id res chain seq x y z
N MET A 1 35.39 31.04 1.97
CA MET A 1 36.03 32.37 1.83
C MET A 1 35.74 32.95 0.45
N LYS A 2 34.62 33.66 0.31
CA LYS A 2 34.46 34.73 -0.67
C LYS A 2 33.52 35.74 -0.02
N ARG A 3 34.13 36.88 0.30
CA ARG A 3 33.63 37.98 1.13
C ARG A 3 32.34 38.52 0.48
N LEU A 4 31.25 38.58 1.24
CA LEU A 4 30.84 39.82 1.91
C LEU A 4 30.84 41.00 0.94
N MET A 5 29.72 41.21 0.26
CA MET A 5 29.40 42.48 -0.37
C MET A 5 27.89 42.77 -0.25
N LEU A 6 27.59 43.79 0.56
CA LEU A 6 26.37 44.63 0.59
C LEU A 6 25.06 43.90 0.96
N PHE A 7 24.49 43.98 2.17
CA PHE A 7 24.13 45.16 2.99
C PHE A 7 23.57 46.34 2.17
N ALA A 8 22.30 46.20 1.76
CA ALA A 8 21.34 47.29 1.56
C ALA A 8 19.94 46.66 1.63
N LEU A 9 19.33 46.53 2.82
CA LEU A 9 18.35 47.50 3.32
C LEU A 9 17.53 48.15 2.20
N PHE A 10 16.37 47.59 1.87
CA PHE A 10 15.20 48.38 1.50
C PHE A 10 13.93 47.63 1.91
N LEU A 11 13.57 47.89 3.18
CA LEU A 11 12.28 47.65 3.77
C LEU A 11 11.31 48.65 3.13
N VAL A 12 10.50 48.23 2.16
CA VAL A 12 9.47 49.08 1.55
C VAL A 12 8.09 48.53 1.90
N LEU A 13 7.52 49.04 2.99
CA LEU A 13 6.08 49.01 3.22
C LEU A 13 5.41 49.78 2.07
N THR A 14 4.72 49.08 1.18
CA THR A 14 3.73 49.70 0.31
C THR A 14 2.34 49.28 0.79
N ALA A 15 1.80 50.10 1.69
CA ALA A 15 0.37 50.13 1.95
C ALA A 15 -0.31 50.77 0.74
N CYS A 16 -1.10 49.98 0.01
CA CYS A 16 -2.08 50.52 -0.93
C CYS A 16 -3.44 49.96 -0.53
N ALA A 17 -4.23 50.81 0.14
CA ALA A 17 -5.65 50.57 0.35
C ALA A 17 -6.42 51.12 -0.86
N PRO A 18 -7.32 50.32 -1.47
CA PRO A 18 -8.45 50.86 -2.19
C PRO A 18 -9.71 50.64 -1.37
N SER A 19 -10.29 51.74 -0.88
CA SER A 19 -11.67 51.82 -0.43
C SER A 19 -12.61 51.54 -1.60
N GLY A 20 -13.06 50.29 -1.71
CA GLY A 20 -14.19 49.90 -2.53
C GLY A 20 -15.44 49.81 -1.66
N ALA A 21 -16.31 50.80 -1.77
CA ALA A 21 -17.69 50.70 -1.30
C ALA A 21 -18.40 49.64 -2.16
N ASP A 22 -18.46 48.42 -1.66
CA ASP A 22 -19.28 47.34 -2.24
C ASP A 22 -20.68 47.47 -1.63
N GLU A 23 -21.56 48.20 -2.31
CA GLU A 23 -23.01 48.13 -2.11
C GLU A 23 -23.47 46.71 -2.44
N ARG A 24 -23.33 45.80 -1.48
CA ARG A 24 -23.96 44.48 -1.57
C ARG A 24 -25.46 44.68 -1.45
N PRO A 25 -26.27 44.21 -2.42
CA PRO A 25 -27.69 44.07 -2.20
C PRO A 25 -27.88 43.25 -0.93
N MET A 26 -28.67 43.76 0.02
CA MET A 26 -29.12 42.99 1.16
C MET A 26 -30.00 41.85 0.64
N ILE A 27 -29.37 40.73 0.31
CA ILE A 27 -30.04 39.45 0.14
C ILE A 27 -30.42 39.04 1.56
N THR A 28 -31.67 39.28 1.94
CA THR A 28 -32.24 38.77 3.17
C THR A 28 -32.04 37.25 3.18
N PRO A 29 -31.25 36.67 4.10
CA PRO A 29 -31.17 35.22 4.18
C PRO A 29 -32.54 34.71 4.64
N SER A 30 -33.21 33.94 3.79
CA SER A 30 -34.38 33.16 4.18
C SER A 30 -34.01 32.33 5.41
N PRO A 31 -34.92 32.18 6.40
CA PRO A 31 -34.65 31.30 7.54
C PRO A 31 -34.30 29.90 7.02
N PRO A 32 -33.33 29.20 7.64
CA PRO A 32 -33.08 27.81 7.30
C PRO A 32 -34.39 27.06 7.53
N VAL A 33 -34.97 26.53 6.44
CA VAL A 33 -36.07 25.59 6.57
C VAL A 33 -35.51 24.45 7.39
N LEU A 34 -35.97 24.34 8.63
CA LEU A 34 -35.60 23.26 9.53
C LEU A 34 -36.10 22.00 8.85
N GLY A 35 -35.20 21.35 8.10
CA GLY A 35 -35.49 20.17 7.33
C GLY A 35 -36.17 19.20 8.27
N THR A 36 -37.38 18.79 7.91
CA THR A 36 -38.09 17.67 8.52
C THR A 36 -37.05 16.56 8.74
N PRO A 37 -36.95 15.94 9.92
CA PRO A 37 -36.01 14.85 10.10
C PRO A 37 -36.35 13.82 9.03
N LEU A 38 -35.46 13.67 8.05
CA LEU A 38 -35.50 12.56 7.12
C LEU A 38 -35.50 11.35 8.03
N SER A 39 -36.65 10.68 8.07
CA SER A 39 -36.78 9.37 8.68
C SER A 39 -35.99 8.46 7.76
N TYR A 40 -34.67 8.48 7.90
CA TYR A 40 -33.81 7.53 7.25
C TYR A 40 -34.28 6.17 7.76
N PRO A 41 -34.81 5.29 6.89
CA PRO A 41 -35.02 3.93 7.31
C PRO A 41 -33.68 3.45 7.87
N LEU A 42 -33.70 2.92 9.09
CA LEU A 42 -32.52 2.27 9.66
C LEU A 42 -31.93 1.37 8.58
N PRO A 43 -30.59 1.37 8.37
CA PRO A 43 -29.98 0.46 7.42
C PRO A 43 -30.47 -0.93 7.79
N VAL A 44 -31.22 -1.55 6.87
CA VAL A 44 -31.68 -2.93 7.02
C VAL A 44 -30.40 -3.72 7.22
N SER A 45 -30.20 -4.22 8.44
CA SER A 45 -29.04 -5.03 8.78
C SER A 45 -28.87 -6.04 7.64
N PRO A 46 -27.69 -6.15 7.00
CA PRO A 46 -27.50 -7.18 6.00
C PRO A 46 -27.95 -8.50 6.63
N PRO A 47 -28.67 -9.37 5.90
CA PRO A 47 -29.03 -10.67 6.43
C PRO A 47 -27.74 -11.26 6.97
N ALA A 48 -27.73 -11.63 8.26
CA ALA A 48 -26.59 -12.27 8.87
C ALA A 48 -26.18 -13.39 7.91
N LEU A 49 -25.06 -13.18 7.21
CA LEU A 49 -24.48 -14.20 6.37
C LEU A 49 -24.20 -15.30 7.35
N LYS A 50 -25.05 -16.34 7.33
CA LYS A 50 -24.77 -17.57 8.05
C LYS A 50 -23.37 -17.90 7.60
N ALA A 51 -22.44 -17.96 8.56
CA ALA A 51 -21.13 -18.52 8.34
C ALA A 51 -21.37 -19.98 7.96
N THR A 52 -21.68 -20.23 6.70
CA THR A 52 -21.44 -21.51 6.09
C THR A 52 -19.94 -21.67 6.20
N ALA A 53 -19.51 -22.61 7.03
CA ALA A 53 -18.11 -22.93 7.21
C ALA A 53 -17.45 -22.90 5.83
N TYR A 54 -16.61 -21.89 5.62
CA TYR A 54 -15.80 -21.81 4.41
C TYR A 54 -15.04 -23.14 4.38
N PRO A 55 -15.04 -23.88 3.27
CA PRO A 55 -14.24 -25.10 3.21
C PRO A 55 -12.83 -24.68 3.62
N ALA A 56 -12.33 -25.28 4.70
CA ALA A 56 -10.94 -25.11 5.06
C ALA A 56 -10.13 -25.36 3.79
N PRO A 57 -9.12 -24.51 3.47
CA PRO A 57 -8.20 -24.87 2.40
C PRO A 57 -7.77 -26.31 2.65
N PRO A 58 -7.73 -27.20 1.64
CA PRO A 58 -7.30 -28.56 1.86
C PRO A 58 -5.94 -28.51 2.54
N SER A 59 -5.94 -28.86 3.83
CA SER A 59 -4.74 -29.08 4.63
C SER A 59 -4.21 -30.46 4.26
N GLU A 60 -3.96 -30.63 2.97
CA GLU A 60 -3.17 -31.75 2.47
C GLU A 60 -1.75 -31.22 2.45
N GLY A 61 -1.04 -31.53 3.54
CA GLY A 61 0.40 -31.38 3.65
C GLY A 61 1.10 -32.19 2.59
N THR A 62 1.08 -31.69 1.35
CA THR A 62 2.12 -32.02 0.39
C THR A 62 3.38 -31.42 0.98
N PRO A 63 4.43 -32.23 1.25
CA PRO A 63 5.70 -31.68 1.69
C PRO A 63 6.09 -30.60 0.68
N MET A 64 6.27 -29.37 1.16
CA MET A 64 6.78 -28.33 0.31
C MET A 64 8.08 -28.84 -0.30
N PRO A 65 8.23 -28.82 -1.64
CA PRO A 65 9.49 -29.22 -2.23
C PRO A 65 10.58 -28.28 -1.67
N ALA A 66 11.51 -28.85 -0.91
CA ALA A 66 12.78 -28.20 -0.64
C ALA A 66 13.52 -28.14 -1.98
N ILE A 67 13.52 -26.97 -2.62
CA ILE A 67 14.16 -26.80 -3.92
C ILE A 67 15.65 -26.52 -3.70
N THR A 68 16.49 -27.38 -4.26
CA THR A 68 17.87 -27.07 -4.66
C THR A 68 17.96 -27.48 -6.14
N PRO A 69 18.31 -26.60 -7.11
CA PRO A 69 19.43 -25.66 -7.10
C PRO A 69 19.06 -24.16 -7.26
N GLN A 70 20.04 -23.34 -6.83
CA GLN A 70 20.06 -21.89 -6.59
C GLN A 70 19.38 -20.91 -7.58
N ASN A 71 18.88 -21.30 -8.76
CA ASN A 71 18.49 -20.33 -9.81
C ASN A 71 17.10 -20.53 -10.45
N ASP A 72 16.35 -21.58 -10.12
CA ASP A 72 15.03 -21.82 -10.71
C ASP A 72 13.90 -21.18 -9.88
N ILE A 73 13.81 -19.84 -9.93
CA ILE A 73 12.69 -19.11 -9.32
C ILE A 73 11.42 -19.27 -10.17
N PRO A 74 10.28 -19.74 -9.61
CA PRO A 74 9.02 -19.82 -10.32
C PRO A 74 8.63 -18.48 -10.94
N ARG A 75 8.08 -18.52 -12.18
CA ARG A 75 7.75 -17.31 -12.96
C ARG A 75 7.02 -16.23 -12.16
N PRO A 76 5.97 -16.53 -11.36
CA PRO A 76 5.26 -15.50 -10.60
C PRO A 76 6.12 -14.77 -9.57
N LEU A 77 7.21 -15.38 -9.07
CA LEU A 77 8.04 -14.83 -8.00
C LEU A 77 9.18 -13.95 -8.51
N ARG A 78 9.52 -14.05 -9.81
CA ARG A 78 10.61 -13.30 -10.44
C ARG A 78 10.49 -11.78 -10.25
N PRO A 79 9.32 -11.14 -10.41
CA PRO A 79 9.18 -9.70 -10.18
C PRO A 79 9.57 -9.26 -8.77
N ALA A 80 9.18 -10.03 -7.75
CA ALA A 80 9.50 -9.72 -6.36
C ALA A 80 11.00 -9.90 -6.07
N ARG A 81 11.64 -10.92 -6.66
CA ARG A 81 13.10 -11.10 -6.60
C ARG A 81 13.82 -9.93 -7.27
N ASP A 82 13.42 -9.59 -8.49
CA ASP A 82 14.08 -8.54 -9.28
C ASP A 82 13.91 -7.16 -8.61
N TYR A 83 12.80 -6.92 -7.93
CA TYR A 83 12.60 -5.77 -7.06
C TYR A 83 13.56 -5.77 -5.87
N LEU A 84 13.70 -6.91 -5.18
CA LEU A 84 14.63 -7.04 -4.05
C LEU A 84 16.08 -6.82 -4.49
N ALA A 85 16.50 -7.37 -5.64
CA ALA A 85 17.83 -7.19 -6.22
C ALA A 85 18.16 -5.70 -6.43
N GLN A 86 17.23 -4.96 -7.03
CA GLN A 86 17.36 -3.52 -7.22
C GLN A 86 17.45 -2.75 -5.90
N ARG A 87 16.68 -3.15 -4.88
CA ARG A 87 16.72 -2.49 -3.56
C ARG A 87 17.99 -2.77 -2.78
N LEU A 88 18.59 -3.94 -2.97
CA LEU A 88 19.81 -4.34 -2.27
C LEU A 88 21.08 -3.99 -3.06
N ASP A 89 20.96 -3.53 -4.31
CA ASP A 89 22.08 -3.28 -5.24
C ASP A 89 22.97 -4.53 -5.43
N VAL A 90 22.31 -5.67 -5.72
CA VAL A 90 22.94 -6.98 -5.95
C VAL A 90 22.42 -7.63 -7.23
N SER A 91 23.11 -8.65 -7.74
CA SER A 91 22.61 -9.44 -8.87
C SER A 91 21.40 -10.29 -8.45
N PRO A 92 20.37 -10.49 -9.30
CA PRO A 92 19.26 -11.40 -9.00
C PRO A 92 19.71 -12.84 -8.68
N GLU A 93 20.86 -13.28 -9.19
CA GLU A 93 21.47 -14.58 -8.94
C GLU A 93 22.00 -14.73 -7.51
N GLU A 94 22.22 -13.62 -6.79
CA GLU A 94 22.59 -13.60 -5.37
C GLU A 94 21.36 -13.72 -4.45
N ILE A 95 20.15 -13.77 -5.01
CA ILE A 95 18.90 -13.90 -4.27
C ILE A 95 18.33 -15.30 -4.48
N HIS A 96 18.33 -16.08 -3.40
CA HIS A 96 17.86 -17.46 -3.42
C HIS A 96 16.43 -17.56 -2.91
N LEU A 97 15.66 -18.47 -3.49
CA LEU A 97 14.34 -18.80 -2.98
C LEU A 97 14.48 -19.78 -1.82
N ALA A 98 14.15 -19.36 -0.59
CA ALA A 98 14.16 -20.24 0.56
C ALA A 98 12.86 -21.04 0.66
N THR A 99 11.71 -20.36 0.59
CA THR A 99 10.37 -20.97 0.70
C THR A 99 9.34 -20.22 -0.15
N TYR A 100 8.28 -20.91 -0.60
CA TYR A 100 7.10 -20.27 -1.17
C TYR A 100 5.82 -21.10 -0.92
N GLU A 101 4.89 -20.58 -0.14
CA GLU A 101 3.68 -21.30 0.27
C GLU A 101 2.45 -20.73 -0.44
N PRO A 102 1.67 -21.54 -1.19
CA PRO A 102 0.40 -21.09 -1.76
C PRO A 102 -0.54 -20.57 -0.65
N THR A 103 -1.04 -19.35 -0.81
CA THR A 103 -1.87 -18.66 0.18
C THR A 103 -3.02 -17.91 -0.49
N ASN A 104 -4.19 -17.87 0.14
CA ASN A 104 -5.30 -17.04 -0.27
C ASN A 104 -5.33 -15.78 0.60
N PHE A 105 -5.13 -14.61 -0.01
CA PHE A 105 -5.11 -13.34 0.68
C PHE A 105 -6.50 -12.70 0.76
N PRO A 106 -6.79 -11.88 1.78
CA PRO A 106 -8.13 -11.35 2.04
C PRO A 106 -8.60 -10.30 1.02
N ASP A 107 -7.68 -9.66 0.31
CA ASP A 107 -7.95 -8.56 -0.61
C ASP A 107 -6.92 -8.50 -1.75
N GLY A 108 -7.17 -7.60 -2.71
CA GLY A 108 -6.27 -7.34 -3.84
C GLY A 108 -4.92 -6.70 -3.47
N CYS A 109 -4.74 -6.22 -2.24
CA CYS A 109 -3.46 -5.74 -1.73
C CYS A 109 -2.69 -6.82 -0.98
N LEU A 110 -3.17 -8.06 -1.02
CA LEU A 110 -2.55 -9.20 -0.37
C LEU A 110 -2.48 -9.05 1.16
N GLY A 111 -3.44 -8.32 1.75
CA GLY A 111 -3.46 -8.01 3.19
C GLY A 111 -2.44 -6.97 3.63
N LEU A 112 -1.76 -6.29 2.69
CA LEU A 112 -0.75 -5.28 2.94
C LEU A 112 -1.07 -3.99 2.17
N PRO A 113 -2.11 -3.23 2.58
CA PRO A 113 -2.44 -1.94 2.00
C PRO A 113 -1.33 -0.92 2.26
N ASN A 114 -0.97 -0.13 1.25
CA ASN A 114 -0.17 1.08 1.49
C ASN A 114 -1.01 2.16 2.19
N PRO A 115 -0.38 3.16 2.84
CA PRO A 115 -1.11 4.27 3.44
C PRO A 115 -2.05 4.96 2.43
N GLY A 116 -3.34 4.98 2.74
CA GLY A 116 -4.39 5.57 1.88
C GLY A 116 -4.82 4.71 0.69
N GLU A 117 -4.26 3.51 0.52
CA GLU A 117 -4.66 2.60 -0.57
C GLU A 117 -5.99 1.91 -0.24
N MET A 118 -6.93 1.97 -1.19
CA MET A 118 -8.18 1.19 -1.11
C MET A 118 -8.01 -0.12 -1.87
N CYS A 119 -8.13 -1.23 -1.16
CA CYS A 119 -7.99 -2.57 -1.71
C CYS A 119 -9.35 -3.14 -2.13
N ILE A 120 -9.38 -3.79 -3.29
CA ILE A 120 -10.59 -4.52 -3.73
C ILE A 120 -10.78 -5.71 -2.78
N GLN A 121 -11.99 -5.85 -2.23
CA GLN A 121 -12.38 -6.93 -1.31
C GLN A 121 -12.64 -8.23 -2.08
N VAL A 122 -11.57 -8.81 -2.61
CA VAL A 122 -11.59 -10.09 -3.34
C VAL A 122 -10.50 -11.00 -2.80
N ILE A 123 -10.88 -12.25 -2.50
CA ILE A 123 -9.93 -13.27 -2.11
C ILE A 123 -8.95 -13.49 -3.27
N THR A 124 -7.68 -13.21 -3.03
CA THR A 124 -6.64 -13.19 -4.06
C THR A 124 -5.67 -14.35 -3.85
N PRO A 125 -5.65 -15.37 -4.72
CA PRO A 125 -4.67 -16.44 -4.63
C PRO A 125 -3.26 -15.96 -4.93
N GLY A 126 -2.28 -16.44 -4.18
CA GLY A 126 -0.87 -16.10 -4.36
C GLY A 126 0.05 -16.99 -3.55
N TYR A 127 1.19 -16.43 -3.15
CA TYR A 127 2.27 -17.10 -2.43
C TYR A 127 2.81 -16.21 -1.31
N VAL A 128 3.08 -16.79 -0.14
CA VAL A 128 3.98 -16.20 0.86
C VAL A 128 5.38 -16.72 0.56
N VAL A 129 6.32 -15.83 0.27
CA VAL A 129 7.63 -16.15 -0.28
C VAL A 129 8.70 -15.67 0.67
N THR A 130 9.70 -16.50 0.95
CA THR A 130 10.92 -16.07 1.63
C THR A 130 12.09 -16.12 0.65
N PHE A 131 12.70 -14.97 0.39
CA PHE A 131 13.98 -14.86 -0.29
C PHE A 131 15.11 -14.81 0.74
N GLN A 132 16.19 -15.51 0.46
CA GLN A 132 17.42 -15.50 1.24
C GLN A 132 18.52 -14.79 0.45
N THR A 133 19.29 -13.96 1.15
CA THR A 133 20.45 -13.23 0.63
C THR A 133 21.54 -13.21 1.70
N ASP A 134 22.74 -12.73 1.34
CA ASP A 134 23.81 -12.49 2.31
C ASP A 134 23.46 -11.44 3.38
N LYS A 135 22.47 -10.58 3.10
CA LYS A 135 21.99 -9.55 4.02
C LYS A 135 20.87 -10.04 4.95
N GLY A 136 20.35 -11.24 4.72
CA GLY A 136 19.25 -11.82 5.50
C GLY A 136 18.10 -12.33 4.64
N ASN A 137 16.99 -12.61 5.32
CA ASN A 137 15.76 -13.16 4.77
C ASN A 137 14.70 -12.06 4.58
N PHE A 138 14.01 -12.10 3.46
CA PHE A 138 12.98 -11.15 3.07
C PHE A 138 11.68 -11.88 2.73
N ILE A 139 10.59 -11.46 3.34
CA ILE A 139 9.28 -12.08 3.17
C ILE A 139 8.42 -11.21 2.25
N PHE A 140 7.79 -11.84 1.27
CA PHE A 140 6.88 -11.21 0.32
C PHE A 140 5.55 -11.95 0.25
N HIS A 141 4.48 -11.20 0.05
CA HIS A 141 3.23 -11.72 -0.50
C HIS A 141 3.22 -11.45 -2.01
N VAL A 142 2.96 -12.46 -2.82
CA VAL A 142 3.00 -12.37 -4.29
C VAL A 142 1.72 -12.94 -4.86
N ALA A 143 0.96 -12.17 -5.65
CA ALA A 143 -0.23 -12.70 -6.33
C ALA A 143 0.15 -13.82 -7.31
N ARG A 144 -0.78 -14.73 -7.63
CA ARG A 144 -0.52 -15.85 -8.54
C ARG A 144 -0.04 -15.41 -9.94
N SER A 145 -0.49 -14.24 -10.39
CA SER A 145 -0.05 -13.57 -11.63
C SER A 145 1.39 -13.03 -11.57
N GLY A 146 1.96 -12.91 -10.37
CA GLY A 146 3.19 -12.19 -10.06
C GLY A 146 2.99 -10.72 -9.70
N TYR A 147 1.78 -10.18 -9.87
CA TYR A 147 1.43 -8.81 -9.51
C TYR A 147 -0.02 -8.68 -8.97
N PRO A 148 -0.25 -7.88 -7.92
CA PRO A 148 0.77 -7.17 -7.16
C PRO A 148 1.67 -8.12 -6.35
N PHE A 149 2.80 -7.60 -5.89
CA PHE A 149 3.56 -8.19 -4.80
C PHE A 149 3.78 -7.12 -3.72
N ARG A 150 3.95 -7.57 -2.47
CA ARG A 150 4.11 -6.72 -1.29
C ARG A 150 5.21 -7.31 -0.43
N MET A 151 6.16 -6.47 0.01
CA MET A 151 7.14 -6.88 1.01
C MET A 151 6.48 -6.80 2.38
N VAL A 152 6.51 -7.89 3.13
CA VAL A 152 6.07 -7.92 4.53
C VAL A 152 7.14 -7.29 5.43
N GLY A 153 8.40 -7.60 5.12
CA GLY A 153 9.58 -7.18 5.87
C GLY A 153 10.68 -8.23 5.78
N GLY A 154 11.65 -8.14 6.67
CA GLY A 154 12.75 -9.08 6.79
C GLY A 154 13.53 -8.83 8.08
N ASN A 155 14.52 -9.67 8.36
CA ASN A 155 15.45 -9.40 9.48
C ASN A 155 16.48 -8.29 9.14
N TYR A 156 16.37 -7.68 7.96
CA TYR A 156 17.12 -6.52 7.51
C TYR A 156 16.16 -5.38 7.14
N GLU A 157 16.44 -4.18 7.62
CA GLU A 157 15.67 -2.99 7.31
C GLU A 157 16.18 -2.37 5.99
N ILE A 158 15.36 -2.41 4.95
CA ILE A 158 15.66 -1.76 3.67
C ILE A 158 15.57 -0.25 3.92
N GLN A 159 16.70 0.47 3.84
CA GLN A 159 16.64 1.94 3.89
C GLN A 159 15.97 2.45 2.61
N ASP A 160 14.84 3.14 2.76
CA ASP A 160 14.22 3.90 1.67
C ASP A 160 15.14 5.05 1.28
N LYS A 161 15.70 4.98 0.07
CA LYS A 161 16.56 6.00 -0.52
C LYS A 161 15.75 6.90 -1.45
#